data_AF-Q9H7X0-F1
#
_entry.id   AF-Q9H7X0-F1
#
_cell.length_a   1.000
_cell.length_b   1.000
_cell.length_c   1.000
_cell.angle_alpha   90.00
_cell.angle_beta   90.00
_cell.angle_gamma   90.00
#
_symmetry.space_group_name_H-M   'P 1'
#
loop_
_entity.id
_entity.type
_entity.pdbx_description
1 polymer ?
#
loop_
_entity_poly.entity_id
_entity_poly.type
_entity_poly.pdbx_seq_one_letter_code
_entity_poly.pdbx_strand_id
1 'polypeptide(L)'
;MTEVVPSSALSEVSLRLLCHDDIDTVKHLCGDWFPIEYPDSWYRDITSNKKFFSLAATYRGAIVGMIVAEIKNRTKIHKEDGDILASNFSVDTQVAYILSLGVVKEFRKHGIGSLLLESLKDHISTTAQDHCKAIYLHVLTTNNTAINFYENRDFKQHHYLPYYYSIRGVLKDGFTYVLYINGGHPPWTILDYIQHLGSALASLSPCSIPHRVYRQAHSLLCSFLPWSGISSKSGIEYSRTM
;
A
#
# COMPACT_ATOMS: atom_id res chain seq x y z
N MET A 1 -8.67 29.43 26.47
CA MET A 1 -7.44 28.67 26.77
C MET A 1 -7.55 27.35 26.05
N THR A 2 -6.74 27.11 25.01
CA THR A 2 -6.64 25.77 24.41
C THR A 2 -5.93 24.87 25.41
N GLU A 3 -6.66 23.92 25.98
CA GLU A 3 -6.10 22.91 26.89
C GLU A 3 -4.99 22.17 26.12
N VAL A 4 -3.76 22.21 26.64
CA VAL A 4 -2.63 21.52 25.99
C VAL A 4 -2.89 20.03 26.15
N VAL A 5 -3.02 19.32 25.03
CA VAL A 5 -3.20 17.86 25.03
C VAL A 5 -1.99 17.23 25.73
N PRO A 6 -2.19 16.44 26.80
CA PRO A 6 -1.08 15.85 27.53
C PRO A 6 -0.35 14.82 26.66
N SER A 7 0.95 14.62 26.90
CA SER A 7 1.73 13.58 26.21
C SER A 7 1.17 12.17 26.44
N SER A 8 0.41 11.97 27.53
CA SER A 8 -0.32 10.74 27.85
C SER A 8 -1.63 10.56 27.08
N ALA A 9 -2.03 11.49 26.20
CA ALA A 9 -3.32 11.43 25.52
C ALA A 9 -3.57 10.10 24.82
N LEU A 10 -2.53 9.47 24.23
CA LEU A 10 -2.66 8.17 23.58
C LEU A 10 -3.09 7.05 24.55
N SER A 11 -2.66 7.08 25.82
CA SER A 11 -3.06 6.09 26.82
C SER A 11 -4.51 6.21 27.30
N GLU A 12 -5.12 7.39 27.11
CA GLU A 12 -6.54 7.63 27.40
C GLU A 12 -7.43 7.45 26.16
N VAL A 13 -6.84 7.18 24.99
CA VAL A 13 -7.61 6.94 23.76
C VAL A 13 -8.22 5.54 23.79
N SER A 14 -9.52 5.48 23.56
CA SER A 14 -10.26 4.24 23.32
C SER A 14 -10.68 4.15 21.85
N LEU A 15 -10.90 2.93 21.36
CA LEU A 15 -11.35 2.68 19.99
C LEU A 15 -12.78 2.11 20.00
N ARG A 16 -13.64 2.60 19.11
CA ARG A 16 -14.99 2.05 18.89
C ARG A 16 -15.42 2.24 17.44
N LEU A 17 -16.35 1.41 16.98
CA LEU A 17 -16.96 1.62 15.67
C LEU A 17 -17.83 2.88 15.70
N LEU A 18 -17.93 3.54 14.54
CA LEU A 18 -18.92 4.60 14.32
C LEU A 18 -20.33 4.01 14.37
N CYS A 19 -21.27 4.81 14.85
CA CYS A 19 -22.71 4.52 14.80
C CYS A 19 -23.48 5.69 14.20
N HIS A 20 -24.78 5.48 13.94
CA HIS A 20 -25.66 6.49 13.36
C HIS A 20 -25.64 7.84 14.13
N ASP A 21 -25.55 7.78 15.45
CA ASP A 21 -25.55 8.98 16.31
C ASP A 21 -24.29 9.84 16.14
N ASP A 22 -23.23 9.31 15.51
CA ASP A 22 -21.99 10.05 15.28
C ASP A 22 -22.05 10.97 14.04
N ILE A 23 -23.11 10.93 13.22
CA ILE A 23 -23.18 11.61 11.92
C ILE A 23 -22.82 13.10 12.03
N ASP A 24 -23.41 13.83 12.97
CA ASP A 24 -23.19 15.27 13.10
C ASP A 24 -21.75 15.58 13.56
N THR A 25 -21.22 14.77 14.47
CA THR A 25 -19.83 14.87 14.93
C THR A 25 -18.86 14.59 13.79
N VAL A 26 -19.09 13.52 13.02
CA VAL A 26 -18.25 13.14 11.87
C VAL A 26 -18.32 14.18 10.76
N LYS A 27 -19.49 14.76 10.49
CA LYS A 27 -19.66 15.83 9.52
C LYS A 27 -18.84 17.07 9.90
N HIS A 28 -18.91 17.48 11.17
CA HIS A 28 -18.11 18.59 11.69
C HIS A 28 -16.61 18.33 11.53
N LEU A 29 -16.13 17.18 12.02
CA LEU A 29 -14.71 16.80 11.95
C LEU A 29 -14.19 16.70 10.51
N CYS A 30 -14.97 16.09 9.60
CA CYS A 30 -14.61 16.02 8.19
C CYS A 30 -14.47 17.40 7.54
N GLY A 31 -15.35 18.36 7.89
CA GLY A 31 -15.28 19.73 7.39
C GLY A 31 -13.99 20.45 7.78
N ASP A 32 -13.43 20.12 8.94
CA ASP A 32 -12.14 20.66 9.41
C ASP A 32 -10.93 19.93 8.80
N TRP A 33 -11.07 18.63 8.53
CA TRP A 33 -9.95 17.81 8.06
C TRP A 33 -9.76 17.85 6.54
N PHE A 34 -10.85 17.93 5.79
CA PHE A 34 -10.84 17.80 4.33
C PHE A 34 -11.49 19.02 3.69
N PRO A 35 -10.87 19.63 2.67
CA PRO A 35 -11.46 20.74 1.93
C PRO A 35 -12.54 20.29 0.92
N ILE A 36 -13.14 19.11 1.13
CA ILE A 36 -14.07 18.44 0.22
C ILE A 36 -15.39 18.23 0.96
N GLU A 37 -16.49 18.60 0.32
CA GLU A 37 -17.83 18.39 0.86
C GLU A 37 -18.35 17.01 0.43
N TYR A 38 -18.59 16.13 1.41
CA TYR A 38 -19.23 14.84 1.17
C TYR A 38 -20.76 14.99 1.27
N PRO A 39 -21.54 14.26 0.44
CA PRO A 39 -23.00 14.30 0.54
C PRO A 39 -23.49 13.61 1.82
N ASP A 40 -24.66 14.00 2.32
CA ASP A 40 -25.27 13.41 3.52
C ASP A 40 -25.46 11.88 3.44
N SER A 41 -25.67 11.34 2.24
CA SER A 41 -25.74 9.90 2.03
C SER A 41 -24.43 9.19 2.39
N TRP A 42 -23.28 9.83 2.11
CA TRP A 42 -21.97 9.28 2.44
C TRP A 42 -21.80 9.16 3.97
N TYR A 43 -22.17 10.20 4.73
CA TYR A 43 -22.11 10.17 6.19
C TYR A 43 -23.02 9.09 6.79
N ARG A 44 -24.24 8.92 6.26
CA ARG A 44 -25.14 7.83 6.67
C ARG A 44 -24.54 6.46 6.37
N ASP A 45 -23.97 6.30 5.19
CA ASP A 45 -23.38 5.04 4.75
C ASP A 45 -22.20 4.62 5.64
N ILE A 46 -21.24 5.51 5.90
CA ILE A 46 -20.05 5.15 6.69
C ILE A 46 -20.35 4.92 8.18
N THR A 47 -21.44 5.46 8.70
CA THR A 47 -21.83 5.32 10.12
C THR A 47 -22.78 4.15 10.38
N SER A 48 -23.49 3.69 9.35
CA SER A 48 -24.59 2.72 9.50
C SER A 48 -24.39 1.43 8.71
N ASN A 49 -23.58 1.43 7.65
CA ASN A 49 -23.38 0.27 6.80
C ASN A 49 -22.18 -0.59 7.24
N LYS A 50 -22.47 -1.83 7.64
CA LYS A 50 -21.47 -2.81 8.11
C LYS A 50 -20.45 -3.25 7.05
N LYS A 51 -20.63 -2.89 5.78
CA LYS A 51 -19.61 -3.14 4.75
C LYS A 51 -18.33 -2.32 4.99
N PHE A 52 -18.44 -1.21 5.72
CA PHE A 52 -17.30 -0.37 6.06
C PHE A 52 -16.72 -0.76 7.40
N PHE A 53 -15.40 -0.78 7.46
CA PHE A 53 -14.66 -0.69 8.70
C PHE A 53 -14.52 0.79 9.07
N SER A 54 -15.42 1.27 9.91
CA SER A 54 -15.51 2.66 10.34
C SER A 54 -15.18 2.78 11.81
N LEU A 55 -13.93 3.11 12.13
CA LEU A 55 -13.38 3.09 13.47
C LEU A 55 -13.04 4.52 13.93
N ALA A 56 -13.54 4.90 15.11
CA ALA A 56 -13.21 6.13 15.80
C ALA A 56 -12.19 5.91 16.92
N ALA A 57 -11.28 6.86 17.05
CA ALA A 57 -10.48 7.07 18.25
C ALA A 57 -11.16 8.13 19.12
N THR A 58 -11.43 7.80 20.37
CA THR A 58 -12.11 8.68 21.32
C THR A 58 -11.21 9.03 22.49
N TYR A 59 -11.19 10.30 22.90
CA TYR A 59 -10.52 10.78 24.11
C TYR A 59 -11.56 11.45 25.00
N ARG A 60 -11.67 10.98 26.26
CA ARG A 60 -12.71 11.42 27.21
C ARG A 60 -14.13 11.39 26.62
N GLY A 61 -14.42 10.34 25.83
CA GLY A 61 -15.71 10.11 25.17
C GLY A 61 -15.93 10.84 23.84
N ALA A 62 -15.14 11.87 23.53
CA ALA A 62 -15.25 12.62 22.27
C ALA A 62 -14.41 12.01 21.15
N ILE A 63 -14.91 11.98 19.92
CA ILE A 63 -14.16 11.52 18.74
C ILE A 63 -13.03 12.52 18.44
N VAL A 64 -11.79 12.04 18.45
CA VAL A 64 -10.59 12.83 18.13
C VAL A 64 -9.89 12.37 16.85
N GLY A 65 -10.32 11.25 16.28
CA GLY A 65 -9.87 10.77 14.98
C GLY A 65 -10.74 9.62 14.48
N MET A 66 -10.66 9.33 13.19
CA MET A 66 -11.29 8.14 12.63
C MET A 66 -10.55 7.64 11.39
N ILE A 67 -10.76 6.36 11.10
CA ILE A 67 -10.44 5.72 9.83
C ILE A 67 -11.69 5.04 9.29
N VAL A 68 -11.95 5.22 7.99
CA VAL A 68 -13.06 4.59 7.29
C VAL A 68 -12.47 3.85 6.10
N ALA A 69 -12.70 2.54 6.03
CA ALA A 69 -12.22 1.69 4.96
C ALA A 69 -13.28 0.72 4.44
N GLU A 70 -13.15 0.31 3.19
CA GLU A 70 -13.98 -0.72 2.55
C GLU A 70 -13.08 -1.85 2.05
N ILE A 71 -13.26 -3.07 2.58
CA ILE A 71 -12.67 -4.27 2.00
C ILE A 71 -13.59 -4.72 0.87
N LYS A 72 -13.07 -4.71 -0.36
CA LYS A 72 -13.84 -5.02 -1.56
C LYS A 72 -13.05 -5.89 -2.52
N ASN A 73 -13.78 -6.61 -3.36
CA ASN A 73 -13.21 -7.39 -4.44
C ASN A 73 -12.44 -6.48 -5.42
N ARG A 74 -11.34 -6.96 -6.00
CA ARG A 74 -10.51 -6.21 -6.96
C ARG A 74 -11.30 -5.67 -8.16
N THR A 75 -12.38 -6.35 -8.55
CA THR A 75 -13.28 -5.91 -9.64
C THR A 75 -14.07 -4.63 -9.31
N LYS A 76 -14.09 -4.21 -8.03
CA LYS A 76 -14.71 -2.97 -7.54
C LYS A 76 -13.71 -1.82 -7.41
N ILE A 77 -12.47 -2.00 -7.83
CA ILE A 77 -11.51 -0.90 -7.96
C ILE A 77 -11.94 -0.05 -9.15
N HIS A 78 -11.83 1.27 -9.01
CA HIS A 78 -12.16 2.17 -10.10
C HIS A 78 -11.13 2.05 -11.23
N LYS A 79 -11.50 2.47 -12.44
CA LYS A 79 -10.68 2.25 -13.63
C LYS A 79 -9.31 2.94 -13.55
N GLU A 80 -9.26 4.11 -12.91
CA GLU A 80 -8.04 4.89 -12.68
C GLU A 80 -6.97 4.14 -11.87
N ASP A 81 -7.36 3.14 -11.08
CA ASP A 81 -6.48 2.35 -10.21
C ASP A 81 -6.49 0.85 -10.57
N GLY A 82 -6.97 0.50 -11.76
CA GLY A 82 -7.21 -0.90 -12.16
C GLY A 82 -5.96 -1.78 -12.19
N ASP A 83 -4.77 -1.17 -12.21
CA ASP A 83 -3.46 -1.79 -12.23
C ASP A 83 -2.76 -1.80 -10.87
N ILE A 84 -3.47 -1.54 -9.77
CA ILE A 84 -2.91 -1.75 -8.42
C ILE A 84 -2.50 -3.22 -8.25
N LEU A 85 -3.29 -4.17 -8.74
CA LEU A 85 -2.97 -5.60 -8.61
C LEU A 85 -2.71 -6.25 -9.96
N ALA A 86 -1.67 -7.07 -10.01
CA ALA A 86 -1.36 -7.91 -11.17
C ALA A 86 -2.57 -8.73 -11.64
N SER A 87 -2.72 -8.89 -12.95
CA SER A 87 -3.87 -9.58 -13.55
C SER A 87 -3.93 -11.08 -13.19
N ASN A 88 -2.81 -11.68 -12.79
CA ASN A 88 -2.68 -13.08 -12.39
C ASN A 88 -3.27 -13.41 -11.00
N PHE A 89 -3.60 -12.40 -10.17
CA PHE A 89 -4.33 -12.63 -8.93
C PHE A 89 -5.74 -13.17 -9.20
N SER A 90 -6.22 -14.06 -8.33
CA SER A 90 -7.57 -14.64 -8.42
C SER A 90 -8.65 -13.56 -8.53
N VAL A 91 -9.77 -13.91 -9.15
CA VAL A 91 -10.97 -13.06 -9.19
C VAL A 91 -11.51 -12.78 -7.78
N ASP A 92 -11.24 -13.66 -6.82
CA ASP A 92 -11.65 -13.51 -5.41
C ASP A 92 -10.71 -12.60 -4.60
N THR A 93 -9.62 -12.12 -5.21
CA THR A 93 -8.68 -11.22 -4.54
C THR A 93 -9.35 -9.90 -4.17
N GLN A 94 -9.04 -9.42 -2.95
CA GLN A 94 -9.60 -8.23 -2.36
C GLN A 94 -8.54 -7.14 -2.18
N VAL A 95 -9.03 -5.92 -2.00
CA VAL A 95 -8.26 -4.75 -1.56
C VAL A 95 -9.02 -4.01 -0.48
N ALA A 96 -8.30 -3.28 0.36
CA ALA A 96 -8.89 -2.34 1.31
C ALA A 96 -8.71 -0.91 0.78
N TYR A 97 -9.81 -0.21 0.51
CA TYR A 97 -9.78 1.21 0.18
C TYR A 97 -9.93 2.04 1.45
N ILE A 98 -9.01 2.95 1.75
CA ILE A 98 -9.20 3.94 2.83
C ILE A 98 -9.94 5.13 2.24
N LEU A 99 -11.21 5.29 2.63
CA LEU A 99 -12.06 6.40 2.23
C LEU A 99 -11.68 7.68 2.99
N SER A 100 -11.34 7.55 4.27
CA SER A 100 -11.03 8.68 5.13
C SER A 100 -10.08 8.26 6.25
N LEU A 101 -9.10 9.12 6.54
CA LEU A 101 -8.27 9.06 7.73
C LEU A 101 -8.04 10.48 8.22
N GLY A 102 -8.45 10.77 9.45
CA GLY A 102 -8.30 12.10 10.02
C GLY A 102 -8.15 12.07 11.52
N VAL A 103 -7.45 13.08 12.03
CA VAL A 103 -7.20 13.31 13.45
C VAL A 103 -7.33 14.82 13.71
N VAL A 104 -8.05 15.16 14.77
CA VAL A 104 -8.19 16.53 15.29
C VAL A 104 -6.82 17.16 15.46
N LYS A 105 -6.67 18.42 15.03
CA LYS A 105 -5.36 19.08 14.85
C LYS A 105 -4.50 19.05 16.11
N GLU A 106 -5.13 19.26 17.26
CA GLU A 106 -4.56 19.31 18.60
C GLU A 106 -4.01 17.94 19.04
N PHE A 107 -4.59 16.84 18.52
CA PHE A 107 -4.21 15.46 18.83
C PHE A 107 -3.26 14.84 17.79
N ARG A 108 -2.91 15.57 16.73
CA ARG A 108 -1.93 15.10 15.72
C ARG A 108 -0.56 14.91 16.37
N LYS A 109 0.26 14.05 15.76
CA LYS A 109 1.62 13.71 16.24
C LYS A 109 1.68 13.01 17.61
N HIS A 110 0.55 12.53 18.14
CA HIS A 110 0.47 11.69 19.35
C HIS A 110 0.26 10.21 19.04
N GLY A 111 0.51 9.77 17.80
CA GLY A 111 0.39 8.35 17.40
C GLY A 111 -1.02 7.87 17.05
N ILE A 112 -2.08 8.67 17.25
CA ILE A 112 -3.48 8.27 16.96
C ILE A 112 -3.68 7.83 15.51
N GLY A 113 -3.11 8.57 14.54
CA GLY A 113 -3.20 8.18 13.12
C GLY A 113 -2.53 6.84 12.85
N SER A 114 -1.40 6.55 13.51
CA SER A 114 -0.76 5.23 13.43
C SER A 114 -1.65 4.15 14.03
N LEU A 115 -2.21 4.40 15.23
CA LEU A 115 -3.08 3.46 15.92
C LEU A 115 -4.29 3.06 15.05
N LEU A 116 -4.92 4.04 14.40
CA LEU A 116 -6.05 3.81 13.50
C LEU A 116 -5.66 2.96 12.27
N LEU A 117 -4.51 3.25 11.66
CA LEU A 117 -4.01 2.50 10.50
C LEU A 117 -3.60 1.06 10.88
N GLU A 118 -2.93 0.86 12.00
CA GLU A 118 -2.59 -0.48 12.49
C GLU A 118 -3.87 -1.26 12.85
N SER A 119 -4.87 -0.61 13.46
CA SER A 119 -6.18 -1.24 13.72
C SER A 119 -6.88 -1.72 12.44
N LEU A 120 -6.73 -0.99 11.33
CA LEU A 120 -7.21 -1.45 10.02
C LEU A 120 -6.43 -2.67 9.52
N LYS A 121 -5.10 -2.68 9.66
CA LYS A 121 -4.27 -3.84 9.26
C LYS A 121 -4.63 -5.08 10.08
N ASP A 122 -4.87 -4.93 11.38
CA ASP A 122 -5.29 -6.01 12.26
C ASP A 122 -6.68 -6.53 11.86
N HIS A 123 -7.60 -5.63 11.54
CA HIS A 123 -8.93 -6.00 11.03
C HIS A 123 -8.84 -6.79 9.72
N ILE A 124 -8.01 -6.35 8.76
CA ILE A 124 -7.77 -7.06 7.50
C ILE A 124 -7.15 -8.44 7.77
N SER A 125 -6.17 -8.52 8.67
CA SER A 125 -5.54 -9.79 9.05
C SER A 125 -6.53 -10.75 9.72
N THR A 126 -7.55 -10.23 10.39
CA THR A 126 -8.57 -11.08 11.02
C THR A 126 -9.67 -11.51 10.05
N THR A 127 -10.04 -10.65 9.09
CA THR A 127 -11.24 -10.84 8.27
C THR A 127 -10.97 -11.29 6.83
N ALA A 128 -9.78 -11.02 6.31
CA ALA A 128 -9.49 -11.15 4.87
C ALA A 128 -8.01 -11.47 4.58
N GLN A 129 -7.28 -12.09 5.52
CA GLN A 129 -5.84 -12.35 5.39
C GLN A 129 -5.45 -13.04 4.08
N ASP A 130 -6.20 -14.07 3.68
CA ASP A 130 -5.87 -14.85 2.50
C ASP A 130 -6.17 -14.11 1.18
N HIS A 131 -7.15 -13.20 1.20
CA HIS A 131 -7.70 -12.58 0.01
C HIS A 131 -7.24 -11.15 -0.22
N CYS A 132 -7.00 -10.35 0.84
CA CYS A 132 -6.66 -8.95 0.72
C CYS A 132 -5.18 -8.76 0.42
N LYS A 133 -4.85 -8.11 -0.71
CA LYS A 133 -3.46 -8.00 -1.23
C LYS A 133 -2.92 -6.57 -1.29
N ALA A 134 -3.78 -5.57 -1.13
CA ALA A 134 -3.34 -4.18 -1.07
C ALA A 134 -4.27 -3.33 -0.21
N ILE A 135 -3.69 -2.31 0.43
CA ILE A 135 -4.41 -1.18 1.02
C ILE A 135 -4.10 0.04 0.16
N TYR A 136 -5.11 0.74 -0.32
CA TYR A 136 -4.92 1.90 -1.17
C TYR A 136 -5.78 3.08 -0.76
N LEU A 137 -5.34 4.28 -1.13
CA LEU A 137 -5.98 5.54 -0.75
C LEU A 137 -5.65 6.65 -1.74
N HIS A 138 -6.44 7.72 -1.67
CA HIS A 138 -6.18 8.95 -2.41
C HIS A 138 -5.81 10.10 -1.48
N VAL A 139 -4.88 10.93 -1.93
CA VAL A 139 -4.45 12.14 -1.22
C VAL A 139 -4.26 13.29 -2.20
N LEU A 140 -4.58 14.52 -1.79
CA LEU A 140 -4.23 15.71 -2.57
C LEU A 140 -2.71 15.81 -2.75
N THR A 141 -2.25 16.19 -3.94
CA THR A 141 -0.82 16.38 -4.22
C THR A 141 -0.16 17.43 -3.32
N THR A 142 -0.96 18.37 -2.79
CA THR A 142 -0.50 19.43 -1.87
C THR A 142 -0.50 19.02 -0.39
N ASN A 143 -1.00 17.83 -0.05
CA ASN A 143 -1.11 17.41 1.35
C ASN A 143 0.15 16.69 1.83
N ASN A 144 1.25 17.45 1.94
CA ASN A 144 2.56 16.95 2.38
C ASN A 144 2.50 16.27 3.76
N THR A 145 1.57 16.67 4.63
CA THR A 145 1.42 16.04 5.96
C THR A 145 0.96 14.59 5.83
N ALA A 146 -0.05 14.34 5.00
CA ALA A 146 -0.55 13.00 4.75
C ALA A 146 0.42 12.17 3.90
N ILE A 147 1.01 12.77 2.86
CA ILE A 147 2.04 12.13 2.01
C ILE A 147 3.18 11.58 2.88
N ASN A 148 3.79 12.45 3.72
CA ASN A 148 4.86 12.03 4.62
C ASN A 148 4.38 10.98 5.64
N PHE A 149 3.12 11.04 6.08
CA PHE A 149 2.57 10.03 7.00
C PHE A 149 2.51 8.65 6.34
N TYR A 150 2.05 8.56 5.09
CA TYR A 150 1.90 7.30 4.37
C TYR A 150 3.25 6.74 3.89
N GLU A 151 4.13 7.59 3.35
CA GLU A 151 5.45 7.15 2.89
C GLU A 151 6.33 6.59 4.02
N ASN A 152 6.28 7.20 5.20
CA ASN A 152 6.96 6.69 6.39
C ASN A 152 6.33 5.40 6.95
N ARG A 153 5.27 4.87 6.32
CA ARG A 153 4.58 3.62 6.67
C ARG A 153 4.48 2.69 5.47
N ASP A 154 5.48 2.78 4.59
CA ASP A 154 5.71 1.91 3.43
C ASP A 154 4.68 1.98 2.30
N PHE A 155 3.70 2.89 2.39
CA PHE A 155 2.89 3.20 1.22
C PHE A 155 3.77 3.82 0.14
N LYS A 156 3.55 3.41 -1.11
CA LYS A 156 4.23 3.94 -2.28
C LYS A 156 3.24 4.70 -3.14
N GLN A 157 3.68 5.83 -3.68
CA GLN A 157 2.92 6.56 -4.68
C GLN A 157 2.81 5.67 -5.93
N HIS A 158 1.59 5.40 -6.37
CA HIS A 158 1.27 4.53 -7.50
C HIS A 158 0.88 5.36 -8.72
N HIS A 159 -0.10 6.26 -8.59
CA HIS A 159 -0.59 7.09 -9.68
C HIS A 159 -0.62 8.58 -9.34
N TYR A 160 -0.47 9.40 -10.38
CA TYR A 160 -0.88 10.81 -10.39
C TYR A 160 -2.22 10.93 -11.11
N LEU A 161 -3.18 11.55 -10.44
CA LEU A 161 -4.56 11.70 -10.90
C LEU A 161 -4.83 13.19 -11.17
N PRO A 162 -4.74 13.66 -12.43
CA PRO A 162 -4.97 15.06 -12.76
C PRO A 162 -6.43 15.44 -12.50
N TYR A 163 -6.66 16.59 -11.86
CA TYR A 163 -7.99 17.16 -11.60
C TYR A 163 -8.98 16.23 -10.88
N TYR A 164 -8.47 15.31 -10.05
CA TYR A 164 -9.25 14.28 -9.37
C TYR A 164 -10.22 14.84 -8.31
N TYR A 165 -9.85 15.91 -7.61
CA TYR A 165 -10.65 16.50 -6.54
C TYR A 165 -11.30 17.81 -6.98
N SER A 166 -12.55 18.05 -6.55
CA SER A 166 -13.21 19.35 -6.65
C SER A 166 -13.27 20.01 -5.28
N ILE A 167 -12.58 21.14 -5.12
CA ILE A 167 -12.52 21.89 -3.87
C ILE A 167 -13.09 23.28 -4.14
N ARG A 168 -14.30 23.54 -3.64
CA ARG A 168 -15.02 24.82 -3.85
C ARG A 168 -15.10 25.22 -5.33
N GLY A 169 -15.36 24.24 -6.20
CA GLY A 169 -15.45 24.42 -7.66
C GLY A 169 -14.11 24.45 -8.40
N VAL A 170 -12.97 24.40 -7.70
CA VAL A 170 -11.64 24.36 -8.33
C VAL A 170 -11.11 22.93 -8.36
N LEU A 171 -10.75 22.46 -9.54
CA LEU A 171 -10.16 21.13 -9.73
C LEU A 171 -8.72 21.08 -9.21
N LYS A 172 -8.38 19.99 -8.52
CA LYS A 172 -7.08 19.74 -7.89
C LYS A 172 -6.64 18.32 -8.13
N ASP A 173 -5.33 18.12 -8.22
CA ASP A 173 -4.76 16.81 -8.50
C ASP A 173 -4.70 15.94 -7.24
N GLY A 174 -4.69 14.63 -7.46
CA GLY A 174 -4.49 13.63 -6.42
C GLY A 174 -3.34 12.68 -6.73
N PHE A 175 -2.91 11.96 -5.71
CA PHE A 175 -2.08 10.77 -5.83
C PHE A 175 -2.84 9.55 -5.31
N THR A 176 -2.65 8.41 -5.95
CA THR A 176 -2.96 7.10 -5.38
C THR A 176 -1.74 6.60 -4.61
N TYR A 177 -1.92 6.22 -3.35
CA TYR A 177 -0.89 5.54 -2.55
C TYR A 177 -1.33 4.10 -2.28
N VAL A 178 -0.37 3.18 -2.34
CA VAL A 178 -0.62 1.74 -2.18
C VAL A 178 0.38 1.13 -1.20
N LEU A 179 -0.12 0.33 -0.27
CA LEU A 179 0.65 -0.61 0.54
C LEU A 179 0.27 -2.04 0.15
N TYR A 180 1.21 -2.78 -0.41
CA TYR A 180 1.01 -4.20 -0.70
C TYR A 180 1.15 -5.05 0.56
N ILE A 181 0.24 -6.00 0.72
CA ILE A 181 0.19 -6.93 1.85
C ILE A 181 -0.03 -8.36 1.35
N ASN A 182 0.31 -9.37 2.16
CA ASN A 182 0.02 -10.78 1.87
C ASN A 182 0.46 -11.26 0.47
N GLY A 183 1.60 -10.75 -0.02
CA GLY A 183 2.17 -11.09 -1.33
C GLY A 183 1.58 -10.33 -2.52
N GLY A 184 0.77 -9.30 -2.29
CA GLY A 184 0.31 -8.41 -3.34
C GLY A 184 1.45 -7.71 -4.09
N HIS A 185 1.25 -7.43 -5.37
CA HIS A 185 2.19 -6.68 -6.19
C HIS A 185 1.47 -6.08 -7.42
N PRO A 186 2.01 -5.01 -8.02
CA PRO A 186 1.46 -4.45 -9.26
C PRO A 186 1.70 -5.41 -10.44
N PRO A 187 1.04 -5.21 -11.58
CA PRO A 187 1.39 -5.86 -12.84
C PRO A 187 2.87 -5.61 -13.15
N TRP A 188 3.62 -6.70 -13.29
CA TRP A 188 5.01 -6.65 -13.71
C TRP A 188 5.09 -6.83 -15.22
N THR A 189 5.95 -6.05 -15.86
CA THR A 189 6.36 -6.34 -17.22
C THR A 189 7.21 -7.62 -17.24
N ILE A 190 7.38 -8.22 -18.42
CA ILE A 190 8.27 -9.39 -18.57
C ILE A 190 9.70 -9.05 -18.11
N LEU A 191 10.14 -7.80 -18.35
CA LEU A 191 11.45 -7.33 -17.92
C LEU A 191 11.56 -7.28 -16.40
N ASP A 192 10.51 -6.83 -15.70
CA ASP A 192 10.49 -6.79 -14.24
C ASP A 192 10.58 -8.21 -13.64
N TYR A 193 9.85 -9.16 -14.23
CA TYR A 193 9.97 -10.58 -13.84
C TYR A 193 11.38 -11.12 -14.06
N ILE A 194 12.01 -10.82 -15.19
CA ILE A 194 13.38 -11.26 -15.50
C ILE A 194 14.39 -10.63 -14.53
N GLN A 195 14.28 -9.33 -14.25
CA GLN A 195 15.15 -8.64 -13.30
C GLN A 195 14.99 -9.20 -11.88
N HIS A 196 13.75 -9.45 -11.45
CA HIS A 196 13.45 -10.04 -10.15
C HIS A 196 13.98 -11.47 -10.04
N LEU A 197 13.82 -12.30 -11.08
CA LEU A 197 14.40 -13.64 -11.11
C LEU A 197 15.93 -13.58 -11.11
N GLY A 198 16.53 -12.65 -11.86
CA GLY A 198 17.98 -12.46 -11.90
C GLY A 198 18.57 -12.10 -10.53
N SER A 199 17.94 -11.18 -9.80
CA SER A 199 18.39 -10.80 -8.45
C SER A 199 18.15 -11.91 -7.42
N ALA A 200 17.01 -12.60 -7.48
CA ALA A 200 16.72 -13.75 -6.62
C ALA A 200 17.71 -14.90 -6.86
N LEU A 201 18.02 -15.21 -8.12
CA LEU A 201 19.00 -16.23 -8.48
C LEU A 201 20.44 -15.82 -8.11
N ALA A 202 20.78 -14.53 -8.17
CA ALA A 202 22.10 -14.05 -7.75
C ALA A 202 22.35 -14.21 -6.24
N SER A 203 21.29 -14.26 -5.43
CA SER A 203 21.39 -14.56 -3.99
C SER A 203 21.64 -16.04 -3.67
N LEU A 204 21.44 -16.93 -4.65
CA LEU A 204 21.68 -18.35 -4.51
C LEU A 204 23.15 -18.66 -4.84
N SER A 205 23.85 -19.29 -3.90
CA SER A 205 25.21 -19.78 -4.13
C SER A 205 25.22 -20.71 -5.36
N PRO A 206 26.20 -20.58 -6.28
CA PRO A 206 26.27 -21.39 -7.51
C PRO A 206 26.23 -22.91 -7.27
N CYS A 207 26.63 -23.37 -6.08
CA CYS A 207 26.60 -24.77 -5.66
C CYS A 207 25.18 -25.35 -5.47
N SER A 208 24.15 -24.51 -5.37
CA SER A 208 22.75 -24.94 -5.22
C SER A 208 22.01 -25.10 -6.55
N ILE A 209 22.55 -24.52 -7.63
CA ILE A 209 21.96 -24.66 -8.97
C ILE A 209 22.35 -26.03 -9.51
N PRO A 210 21.39 -26.90 -9.91
CA PRO A 210 21.72 -28.20 -10.47
C PRO A 210 22.73 -28.04 -11.59
N HIS A 211 23.86 -28.74 -11.52
CA HIS A 211 24.99 -28.58 -12.44
C HIS A 211 24.56 -28.70 -13.93
N ARG A 212 23.47 -29.43 -14.22
CA ARG A 212 22.84 -29.49 -15.55
C ARG A 212 22.28 -28.15 -16.03
N VAL A 213 21.58 -27.41 -15.17
CA VAL A 213 20.99 -26.11 -15.51
C VAL A 213 22.10 -25.09 -15.78
N TYR A 214 23.13 -25.07 -14.95
CA TYR A 214 24.31 -24.23 -15.17
C TYR A 214 25.00 -24.54 -16.50
N ARG A 215 25.25 -25.83 -16.81
CA ARG A 215 25.86 -26.23 -18.10
C ARG A 215 24.99 -25.85 -19.30
N GLN A 216 23.67 -26.01 -19.21
CA GLN A 216 22.76 -25.64 -20.30
C GLN A 216 22.71 -24.12 -20.51
N ALA A 217 22.62 -23.34 -19.44
CA ALA A 217 22.67 -21.88 -19.51
C ALA A 217 24.01 -21.38 -20.08
N HIS A 218 25.13 -21.95 -19.61
CA HIS A 218 26.46 -21.65 -20.13
C HIS A 218 26.60 -22.03 -21.61
N SER A 219 26.13 -23.21 -22.02
CA SER A 219 26.13 -23.63 -23.42
C SER A 219 25.32 -22.70 -24.32
N LEU A 220 24.16 -22.24 -23.85
CA LEU A 220 23.31 -21.30 -24.58
C LEU A 220 23.98 -19.92 -24.67
N LEU A 221 24.51 -19.40 -23.56
CA LEU A 221 25.25 -18.12 -23.55
C LEU A 221 26.45 -18.14 -24.50
N CYS A 222 27.22 -19.24 -24.52
CA CYS A 222 28.33 -19.42 -25.46
C CYS A 222 27.88 -19.51 -26.92
N SER A 223 26.64 -19.93 -27.21
CA SER A 223 26.11 -19.97 -28.58
C SER A 223 25.64 -18.60 -29.10
N PHE A 224 25.35 -17.64 -28.20
CA PHE A 224 24.94 -16.28 -28.56
C PHE A 224 26.10 -15.27 -28.60
N LEU A 225 27.29 -15.64 -28.09
CA LEU A 225 28.49 -14.82 -28.21
C LEU A 225 29.20 -15.17 -29.53
N PRO A 226 29.27 -14.26 -30.51
CA PRO A 226 30.06 -14.45 -31.71
C PRO A 226 31.54 -14.22 -31.37
N TRP A 227 32.14 -15.11 -30.58
CA TRP A 227 33.59 -15.13 -30.36
C TRP A 227 34.21 -16.28 -31.15
N SER A 228 34.23 -16.11 -32.46
CA SER A 228 35.29 -16.64 -33.31
C SER A 228 36.59 -15.93 -32.91
N GLY A 229 37.38 -16.50 -31.99
CA GLY A 229 38.61 -15.81 -31.57
C GLY A 229 39.51 -16.40 -30.50
N ILE A 230 39.27 -17.60 -29.96
CA ILE A 230 40.28 -18.28 -29.12
C ILE A 230 40.84 -19.46 -29.89
N SER A 231 41.84 -19.13 -30.70
CA SER A 231 42.79 -20.07 -31.30
C SER A 231 43.32 -21.02 -30.23
N SER A 232 43.05 -22.31 -30.42
CA SER A 232 43.81 -23.40 -29.80
C SER A 232 45.29 -23.26 -30.17
N LYS A 233 46.12 -22.73 -29.26
CA LYS A 233 47.58 -22.75 -29.41
C LYS A 233 48.22 -23.14 -28.08
N SER A 234 49.18 -24.07 -28.20
CA SER A 234 50.18 -24.54 -27.21
C SER A 234 49.60 -25.13 -25.92
N GLY A 235 49.70 -26.43 -25.66
CA GLY A 235 50.95 -27.19 -25.68
C GLY A 235 51.58 -27.11 -24.28
N ILE A 236 51.14 -28.00 -23.39
CA ILE A 236 51.82 -28.28 -22.12
C ILE A 236 52.17 -29.77 -22.16
N GLU A 237 53.33 -30.06 -22.74
CA GLU A 237 54.10 -31.27 -22.44
C GLU A 237 54.68 -31.10 -21.03
N TYR A 238 54.22 -31.90 -20.07
CA TYR A 238 55.04 -32.23 -18.92
C TYR A 238 55.74 -33.56 -19.21
N SER A 239 57.06 -33.42 -19.38
CA SER A 239 58.01 -34.47 -19.73
C SER A 239 57.99 -35.62 -18.72
N ARG A 240 58.05 -36.84 -19.26
CA ARG A 240 58.28 -38.08 -18.53
C ARG A 240 59.76 -38.44 -18.69
N THR A 241 60.51 -38.47 -17.60
CA THR A 241 61.82 -39.14 -17.55
C THR A 241 61.84 -40.06 -16.33
N MET A 242 61.84 -41.36 -16.64
CA MET A 242 62.04 -42.55 -15.79
C MET A 242 61.14 -42.72 -14.55
#